data_AF-R5II64-F1
#
_entry.id   AF-R5II64-F1
#
_cell.length_a   1.000
_cell.length_b   1.000
_cell.length_c   1.000
_cell.angle_alpha   90.00
_cell.angle_beta   90.00
_cell.angle_gamma   90.00
#
_symmetry.space_group_name_H-M   'P 1'
#
loop_
_entity.id
_entity.type
_entity.pdbx_description
1 polymer ?
#
loop_
_entity_poly.entity_id
_entity_poly.type
_entity_poly.pdbx_seq_one_letter_code
_entity_poly.pdbx_strand_id
1 'polypeptide(L)'
;MKPYPALLAELLSEELSSLRQQKALTQEAMAEQLRISSRAYSDLERGRYAASAPTLLFLFSMLEADAQSALVQQFMNRVQALEGTDAA
;
A
#
# COMPACT_ATOMS: atom_id res chain seq x y z
N MET A 1 19.09 -9.31 0.26
CA MET A 1 17.80 -9.44 -0.45
C MET A 1 17.33 -8.03 -0.76
N LYS A 2 16.85 -7.73 -1.98
CA LYS A 2 16.38 -6.38 -2.32
C LYS A 2 15.16 -6.01 -1.45
N PRO A 3 15.09 -4.78 -0.88
CA PRO A 3 14.07 -4.38 0.09
C PRO A 3 12.70 -4.05 -0.52
N TYR A 4 12.26 -4.76 -1.55
CA TYR A 4 10.97 -4.48 -2.21
C TYR A 4 9.75 -4.51 -1.27
N PRO A 5 9.65 -5.44 -0.29
CA PRO A 5 8.56 -5.38 0.67
C PRO A 5 8.55 -4.09 1.51
N ALA A 6 9.73 -3.54 1.83
CA ALA A 6 9.82 -2.27 2.55
C ALA A 6 9.39 -1.09 1.67
N LEU A 7 9.82 -1.06 0.40
CA LEU A 7 9.35 -0.06 -0.57
C LEU A 7 7.83 -0.10 -0.75
N LEU A 8 7.26 -1.30 -0.83
CA LEU A 8 5.82 -1.47 -0.94
C LEU A 8 5.10 -1.04 0.35
N ALA A 9 5.65 -1.37 1.52
CA ALA A 9 5.06 -0.97 2.80
C ALA A 9 5.00 0.56 2.97
N GLU A 10 6.07 1.27 2.60
CA GLU A 10 6.11 2.73 2.62
C GLU A 10 5.05 3.34 1.69
N LEU A 11 5.01 2.89 0.43
CA LEU A 11 4.06 3.37 -0.56
C LEU A 11 2.60 3.13 -0.13
N LEU A 12 2.30 1.90 0.32
CA LEU A 12 0.94 1.55 0.75
C LEU A 12 0.52 2.26 2.04
N SER A 13 1.46 2.61 2.92
CA SER A 13 1.16 3.35 4.15
C SER A 13 0.49 4.70 3.85
N GLU A 14 1.04 5.43 2.88
CA GLU A 14 0.52 6.74 2.45
C GLU A 14 -0.81 6.60 1.69
N GLU A 15 -0.88 5.63 0.77
CA GLU A 15 -2.08 5.36 -0.04
C GLU A 15 -3.27 4.96 0.83
N LEU A 16 -3.06 4.03 1.78
CA LEU A 16 -4.12 3.54 2.66
C LEU A 16 -4.66 4.62 3.61
N SER A 17 -3.78 5.47 4.13
CA SER A 17 -4.18 6.60 4.97
C SER A 17 -4.98 7.62 4.18
N SER A 18 -4.52 7.96 2.98
CA SER A 18 -5.19 8.91 2.08
C SER A 18 -6.57 8.40 1.66
N LEU A 19 -6.65 7.16 1.18
CA LEU A 19 -7.90 6.53 0.76
C LEU A 19 -8.91 6.44 1.90
N ARG A 20 -8.47 6.07 3.11
CA ARG A 20 -9.34 6.01 4.28
C ARG A 20 -9.91 7.38 4.64
N GLN A 21 -9.08 8.42 4.62
CA GLN A 21 -9.52 9.80 4.90
C GLN A 21 -10.49 10.30 3.83
N GLN A 22 -10.22 10.05 2.54
CA GLN A 22 -11.11 10.39 1.43
C GLN A 22 -12.49 9.72 1.55
N LYS A 23 -12.54 8.48 2.02
CA LYS A 23 -13.79 7.75 2.28
C LYS A 23 -14.43 8.06 3.64
N ALA A 24 -13.82 8.93 4.45
CA ALA A 24 -14.26 9.27 5.81
C ALA A 24 -14.44 8.04 6.72
N LEU A 25 -13.55 7.05 6.61
CA LEU A 25 -13.60 5.80 7.38
C LEU A 25 -12.71 5.85 8.64
N THR A 26 -13.12 5.15 9.70
CA THR A 26 -12.23 4.83 10.83
C THR A 26 -11.23 3.74 10.43
N GLN A 27 -10.20 3.51 11.25
CA GLN A 27 -9.26 2.41 11.02
C GLN A 27 -9.98 1.06 11.05
N GLU A 28 -10.93 0.88 11.96
CA GLU A 28 -11.74 -0.33 12.08
C GLU A 28 -12.58 -0.58 10.82
N ALA A 29 -13.31 0.45 10.35
CA ALA A 29 -14.15 0.31 9.17
C ALA A 29 -13.32 0.02 7.90
N MET A 30 -12.15 0.63 7.77
CA MET A 30 -11.24 0.33 6.65
C MET A 30 -10.65 -1.08 6.75
N ALA A 31 -10.32 -1.55 7.95
CA ALA A 31 -9.84 -2.92 8.17
C ALA A 31 -10.90 -3.96 7.75
N GLU A 32 -12.18 -3.69 8.01
CA GLU A 32 -13.29 -4.54 7.56
C GLU A 32 -13.38 -4.63 6.03
N GLN A 33 -13.21 -3.50 5.32
CA GLN A 33 -13.19 -3.49 3.85
C GLN A 33 -12.03 -4.34 3.29
N LEU A 34 -10.87 -4.27 3.96
CA LEU A 34 -9.66 -5.01 3.62
C LEU A 34 -9.65 -6.46 4.14
N ARG A 35 -10.69 -6.88 4.88
CA ARG A 35 -10.83 -8.22 5.47
C ARG A 35 -9.67 -8.60 6.39
N ILE A 36 -9.17 -7.64 7.17
CA ILE A 36 -8.09 -7.81 8.14
C ILE A 36 -8.52 -7.28 9.51
N SER A 37 -7.72 -7.57 10.55
CA SER A 37 -7.96 -6.97 11.87
C SER A 37 -7.60 -5.49 11.88
N SER A 38 -8.25 -4.70 12.76
CA SER A 38 -7.92 -3.29 12.96
C SER A 38 -6.45 -3.09 13.32
N ARG A 39 -5.87 -4.01 14.09
CA ARG A 39 -4.43 -4.00 14.42
C ARG A 39 -3.56 -4.16 13.17
N ALA A 40 -3.88 -5.14 12.32
CA ALA A 40 -3.14 -5.34 11.07
C ALA A 40 -3.24 -4.11 10.17
N TYR A 41 -4.42 -3.50 10.05
CA TYR A 41 -4.58 -2.25 9.31
C TYR A 41 -3.75 -1.10 9.91
N SER A 42 -3.79 -0.94 11.24
CA SER A 42 -2.97 0.03 11.97
C SER A 42 -1.47 -0.15 11.71
N ASP A 43 -1.01 -1.39 11.52
CA ASP A 43 0.37 -1.70 11.17
C ASP A 43 0.70 -1.34 9.71
N LEU A 44 -0.26 -1.52 8.78
CA LEU A 44 -0.12 -1.08 7.39
C LEU A 44 -0.02 0.44 7.26
N GLU A 45 -0.88 1.21 7.95
CA GLU A 45 -0.81 2.70 7.95
C GLU A 45 0.45 3.26 8.62
N ARG A 46 1.23 2.43 9.31
CA ARG A 46 2.53 2.80 9.88
C ARG A 46 3.71 2.29 9.05
N GLY A 47 3.45 1.65 7.90
CA GLY A 47 4.46 1.05 7.04
C GLY A 47 5.25 -0.08 7.70
N ARG A 48 4.72 -0.72 8.76
CA ARG A 48 5.45 -1.80 9.48
C ARG A 48 5.55 -3.08 8.67
N TYR A 49 4.56 -3.34 7.82
CA TYR A 49 4.49 -4.51 6.95
C TYR A 49 3.90 -4.13 5.60
N ALA A 50 4.27 -4.88 4.56
CA ALA A 50 3.57 -4.82 3.29
C ALA A 50 2.21 -5.53 3.39
N ALA A 51 1.26 -5.15 2.52
CA ALA A 51 0.01 -5.86 2.39
C ALA A 51 0.22 -7.28 1.83
N SER A 52 -0.57 -8.23 2.30
CA SER A 52 -0.68 -9.55 1.67
C SER A 52 -1.34 -9.45 0.30
N ALA A 53 -1.16 -10.45 -0.57
CA ALA A 53 -1.79 -10.44 -1.89
C ALA A 53 -3.32 -10.32 -1.84
N PRO A 54 -4.07 -11.04 -0.98
CA PRO A 54 -5.51 -10.82 -0.83
C PRO A 54 -5.87 -9.41 -0.37
N THR A 55 -5.14 -8.86 0.60
CA THR A 55 -5.34 -7.48 1.07
C THR A 55 -5.14 -6.47 -0.06
N LEU A 56 -4.14 -6.69 -0.93
CA LEU A 56 -3.88 -5.84 -2.09
C LEU A 56 -5.01 -5.92 -3.13
N LEU A 57 -5.61 -7.09 -3.35
CA LEU A 57 -6.77 -7.22 -4.24
C LEU A 57 -8.00 -6.49 -3.70
N PHE A 58 -8.24 -6.54 -2.38
CA PHE A 58 -9.31 -5.75 -1.76
C PHE A 58 -9.03 -4.24 -1.87
N LEU A 59 -7.78 -3.81 -1.69
CA LEU A 59 -7.39 -2.42 -1.93
C LEU A 59 -7.69 -2.00 -3.37
N PHE A 60 -7.24 -2.78 -4.36
CA PHE A 60 -7.47 -2.46 -5.77
C PHE A 60 -8.96 -2.38 -6.11
N SER A 61 -9.81 -3.22 -5.50
CA SER A 61 -11.26 -3.15 -5.70
C SER A 61 -11.90 -1.84 -5.23
N MET A 62 -11.22 -1.06 -4.39
CA MET A 62 -11.68 0.24 -3.88
C MET A 62 -11.14 1.44 -4.66
N LEU A 63 -10.19 1.21 -5.58
CA LEU A 63 -9.51 2.23 -6.37
C LEU A 63 -10.07 2.27 -7.80
N GLU A 64 -10.15 3.46 -8.38
CA GLU A 64 -10.40 3.64 -9.81
C GLU A 64 -9.24 3.08 -10.64
N ALA A 65 -9.50 2.70 -11.90
CA ALA A 65 -8.51 2.07 -12.78
C ALA A 65 -7.22 2.92 -12.95
N ASP A 66 -7.38 4.24 -13.02
CA ASP A 66 -6.25 5.18 -13.12
C ASP A 66 -5.42 5.19 -11.83
N ALA A 67 -6.05 5.13 -10.66
CA ALA A 67 -5.37 5.07 -9.37
C ALA A 67 -4.63 3.74 -9.16
N GLN A 68 -5.23 2.62 -9.59
CA GLN A 68 -4.56 1.32 -9.60
C GLN A 68 -3.29 1.36 -10.45
N SER A 69 -3.40 1.89 -11.67
CA SER A 69 -2.27 2.02 -12.60
C SER A 69 -1.18 2.94 -12.05
N ALA A 70 -1.57 4.07 -11.45
CA ALA A 70 -0.66 5.01 -10.83
C ALA A 70 0.12 4.39 -9.67
N LEU A 71 -0.54 3.63 -8.80
CA LEU A 71 0.08 2.96 -7.67
C LEU A 71 1.15 1.94 -8.13
N VAL A 72 0.83 1.14 -9.16
CA VAL A 72 1.80 0.21 -9.77
C VAL A 72 2.98 0.96 -10.38
N GLN A 73 2.73 2.04 -11.13
CA GLN A 73 3.78 2.83 -11.75
C GLN A 73 4.71 3.48 -10.71
N GLN A 74 4.15 4.01 -9.62
CA GLN A 74 4.94 4.58 -8.52
C GLN A 74 5.83 3.53 -7.86
N PHE A 75 5.31 2.31 -7.63
CA PHE A 75 6.12 1.21 -7.11
C PHE A 75 7.27 0.86 -8.07
N MET A 76 6.99 0.72 -9.37
CA MET A 76 8.01 0.39 -10.36
C MET A 76 9.08 1.49 -10.50
N ASN A 77 8.69 2.76 -10.39
CA ASN A 77 9.64 3.88 -10.38
C ASN A 77 10.57 3.80 -9.16
N ARG A 78 10.04 3.49 -7.96
CA ARG A 78 10.84 3.29 -6.74
C ARG A 78 11.80 2.10 -6.88
N VAL A 79 11.36 1.01 -7.51
CA VAL A 79 12.21 -0.15 -7.83
C VAL A 79 13.35 0.24 -8.77
N GLN A 80 13.05 0.95 -9.86
CA GLN A 80 14.07 1.40 -10.82
C GLN A 80 15.08 2.36 -10.18
N ALA A 81 14.62 3.28 -9.33
CA ALA A 81 15.51 4.19 -8.61
C ALA A 81 16.45 3.44 -7.66
N LEU A 82 15.92 2.48 -6.89
CA LEU A 82 16.70 1.63 -5.99
C LEU A 82 17.78 0.85 -6.78
N GLU A 83 17.38 0.18 -7.87
CA GLU A 83 18.26 -0.68 -8.66
C GLU A 83 19.27 0.10 -9.50
N GLY A 84 18.90 1.29 -9.99
CA GLY A 84 19.79 2.19 -10.69
C GLY A 84 20.85 2.82 -9.78
N THR A 85 20.52 2.98 -8.49
CA THR A 85 21.49 3.44 -7.47
C THR A 85 22.50 2.35 -7.10
N ASP A 86 22.10 1.07 -7.16
CA ASP A 86 23.01 -0.07 -6.92
C ASP A 86 24.04 -0.29 -8.06
N ALA A 87 23.83 0.35 -9.23
CA ALA A 87 24.69 0.20 -10.41
C ALA A 87 25.76 1.32 -10.57
N ALA A 88 25.78 2.32 -9.68
CA ALA A 88 26.71 3.45 -9.67
C ALA A 88 27.69 3.36 -8.51
#